data_AF-A0AAP2XNA1-F1
#
_entry.id   AF-A0AAP2XNA1-F1
#
_cell.length_a   1.000
_cell.length_b   1.000
_cell.length_c   1.000
_cell.angle_alpha   90.00
_cell.angle_beta   90.00
_cell.angle_gamma   90.00
#
_symmetry.space_group_name_H-M   'P 1'
#
loop_
_entity.id
_entity.type
_entity.pdbx_description
1 polymer ?
#
loop_
_entity_poly.entity_id
_entity_poly.type
_entity_poly.pdbx_seq_one_letter_code
_entity_poly.pdbx_strand_id
1 'polypeptide(L)'
;SQNGKEASCEVKVTSKIESISLNKSNITLSKGTSETLKATINPSDTTDDKTLKWTSSNPNIATVDNTGKVTAVGGGTATITVKSQNGKEASCEVKVTSKIESISLNKSNITLSKGTSETLKATINPSDATDDKTLTWKSEDENIAKVDGNGKVTGVGTGTTNITVITSNGKSAACKVTVVRQTPSVNYSTHVQDIGWQGYVKDGSTAGTTGQSKRLEAIRIKLSNNTSYNGTIQYQTHIQDIGWQGWKMNDEMSGTSGQSKRLEAIRIKLTDELAENYDIYYRVHAQSFGWLGWAKNGESAGTAGYSYRLEAIEVKLVEKDGKAPGSTERPYIQRYVSYQTHVQDIGWQGIKYDGEEAGTSGQSKRLEAINISLSNPLYSGSIEYQTHVQDIGWQGWKANGQMAGTSGQSKRLEAIRIKLTGEMAKQYDIYYRVHSQEFGWLGWAKNGESAGTEGYSYRLEAIQIQLVKKGGSAPGSTSNCFYKR
;
A
#
# COMPACT_ATOMS: atom_id res chain seq x y z
N SER A 1 110.11 59.95 -51.34
CA SER A 1 108.86 60.20 -50.60
C SER A 1 108.36 58.88 -50.05
N GLN A 2 108.10 58.82 -48.74
CA GLN A 2 107.61 57.62 -48.05
C GLN A 2 106.17 57.31 -48.50
N ASN A 3 105.93 56.14 -49.09
CA ASN A 3 104.58 55.59 -49.26
C ASN A 3 104.21 54.86 -47.96
N GLY A 4 103.62 55.59 -47.02
CA GLY A 4 103.00 54.99 -45.84
C GLY A 4 101.77 54.19 -46.27
N LYS A 5 101.85 52.86 -46.19
CA LYS A 5 100.67 52.00 -46.29
C LYS A 5 100.09 51.85 -44.89
N GLU A 6 98.93 52.43 -44.64
CA GLU A 6 98.15 52.15 -43.44
C GLU A 6 97.21 50.96 -43.70
N ALA A 7 97.14 50.07 -42.71
CA ALA A 7 96.15 49.00 -42.67
C ALA A 7 95.23 49.25 -41.47
N SER A 8 93.95 49.50 -41.75
CA SER A 8 92.91 49.56 -40.73
C SER A 8 92.19 48.21 -40.63
N CYS A 9 91.96 47.74 -39.41
CA CYS A 9 91.10 46.61 -39.10
C CYS A 9 89.86 47.14 -38.37
N GLU A 10 88.66 46.88 -38.89
CA GLU A 10 87.44 47.12 -38.12
C GLU A 10 87.31 46.06 -37.01
N VAL A 11 87.48 46.48 -35.76
CA VAL A 11 87.18 45.64 -34.60
C VAL A 11 85.70 45.82 -34.27
N LYS A 12 84.86 44.85 -34.67
CA LYS A 12 83.45 44.82 -34.28
C LYS A 12 83.33 44.26 -32.86
N VAL A 13 83.18 45.13 -31.87
CA VAL A 13 82.85 44.75 -30.49
C VAL A 13 81.42 44.21 -30.49
N THR A 14 81.23 42.95 -30.12
CA THR A 14 79.91 42.34 -30.00
C THR A 14 79.54 42.23 -28.53
N SER A 15 78.36 42.75 -28.16
CA SER A 15 77.81 42.68 -26.81
C SER A 15 76.53 41.85 -26.87
N LYS A 16 76.54 40.65 -26.30
CA LYS A 16 75.42 39.70 -26.38
C LYS A 16 74.40 39.95 -25.28
N ILE A 17 73.14 39.61 -25.51
CA ILE A 17 72.12 39.64 -24.45
C ILE A 17 72.47 38.58 -23.40
N GLU A 18 72.68 39.01 -22.15
CA GLU A 18 73.00 38.13 -21.04
C GLU A 18 71.75 37.67 -20.30
N SER A 19 70.77 38.58 -20.13
CA SER A 19 69.51 38.32 -19.46
C SER A 19 68.35 39.20 -19.96
N ILE A 20 67.13 38.73 -19.71
CA ILE A 20 65.90 39.50 -19.82
C ILE A 20 65.27 39.53 -18.43
N SER A 21 64.66 40.64 -18.07
CA SER A 21 63.84 40.76 -16.86
C SER A 21 62.49 41.38 -17.19
N LEU A 22 61.47 41.05 -16.43
CA LEU A 22 60.17 41.71 -16.48
C LEU A 22 60.02 42.64 -15.29
N ASN A 23 59.29 43.74 -15.48
CA ASN A 23 58.91 44.65 -14.40
C ASN A 23 58.06 44.01 -13.29
N LYS A 24 57.42 42.87 -13.58
CA LYS A 24 56.56 42.13 -12.65
C LYS A 24 56.78 40.62 -12.83
N SER A 25 56.92 39.89 -11.72
CA SER A 25 57.01 38.42 -11.71
C SER A 25 55.65 37.75 -11.54
N ASN A 26 54.64 38.47 -11.02
CA ASN A 26 53.25 38.04 -10.97
C ASN A 26 52.29 39.23 -11.10
N ILE A 27 51.11 38.99 -11.67
CA ILE A 27 49.99 39.94 -11.72
C ILE A 27 48.66 39.22 -11.45
N THR A 28 47.71 39.93 -10.84
CA THR A 28 46.32 39.47 -10.72
C THR A 28 45.42 40.42 -11.50
N LEU A 29 44.62 39.89 -12.43
CA LEU A 29 43.69 40.66 -13.27
C LEU A 29 42.26 40.17 -13.06
N SER A 30 41.28 41.04 -13.27
CA SER A 30 39.89 40.62 -13.44
C SER A 30 39.62 40.32 -14.91
N LYS A 31 38.80 39.31 -15.20
CA LYS A 31 38.42 38.94 -16.57
C LYS A 31 37.97 40.17 -17.36
N GLY A 32 38.48 40.33 -18.58
CA GLY A 32 38.23 41.47 -19.46
C GLY A 32 39.17 42.68 -19.28
N THR A 33 39.98 42.71 -18.21
CA THR A 33 40.99 43.76 -18.00
C THR A 33 42.34 43.41 -18.65
N SER A 34 43.23 44.39 -18.77
CA SER A 34 44.57 44.20 -19.33
C SER A 34 45.65 44.96 -18.56
N GLU A 35 46.88 44.48 -18.62
CA GLU A 35 48.06 45.09 -18.00
C GLU A 35 49.27 44.88 -18.93
N THR A 36 50.18 45.85 -19.02
CA THR A 36 51.37 45.73 -19.89
C THR A 36 52.61 45.34 -19.09
N LEU A 37 53.25 44.23 -19.49
CA LEU A 37 54.54 43.80 -18.99
C LEU A 37 55.65 44.49 -19.77
N LYS A 38 56.59 45.10 -19.05
CA LYS A 38 57.77 45.75 -19.64
C LYS A 38 58.98 44.83 -19.49
N ALA A 39 59.56 44.42 -20.62
CA ALA A 39 60.79 43.65 -20.67
C ALA A 39 62.02 44.58 -20.72
N THR A 40 63.03 44.26 -19.92
CA THR A 40 64.32 44.96 -19.89
C THR A 40 65.43 43.98 -20.27
N ILE A 41 66.22 44.34 -21.28
CA ILE A 41 67.36 43.56 -21.79
C ILE A 41 68.65 44.05 -21.11
N ASN A 42 69.48 43.13 -20.61
CA ASN A 42 70.80 43.44 -20.06
C ASN A 42 71.91 42.68 -20.81
N PRO A 43 73.01 43.35 -21.23
CA PRO A 43 73.22 44.79 -21.16
C PRO A 43 72.35 45.56 -22.17
N SER A 44 71.95 46.80 -21.83
CA SER A 44 70.99 47.56 -22.64
C SER A 44 71.53 48.06 -23.99
N ASP A 45 72.86 48.17 -24.10
CA ASP A 45 73.64 48.57 -25.27
C ASP A 45 74.12 47.37 -26.11
N THR A 46 73.52 46.18 -25.89
CA THR A 46 73.76 44.97 -26.70
C THR A 46 73.66 45.24 -28.21
N THR A 47 74.51 44.53 -28.97
CA THR A 47 74.51 44.50 -30.44
C THR A 47 73.62 43.41 -31.03
N ASP A 48 73.03 42.54 -30.21
CA ASP A 48 72.08 41.50 -30.64
C ASP A 48 70.73 42.12 -31.04
N ASP A 49 69.94 41.39 -31.83
CA ASP A 49 68.56 41.76 -32.16
C ASP A 49 67.69 41.83 -30.89
N LYS A 50 67.05 42.99 -30.69
CA LYS A 50 66.19 43.30 -29.53
C LYS A 50 64.73 42.88 -29.74
N THR A 51 64.40 42.23 -30.86
CA THR A 51 63.07 41.69 -31.12
C THR A 51 62.72 40.63 -30.07
N LEU A 52 61.61 40.84 -29.38
CA LEU A 52 61.12 39.96 -28.32
C LEU A 52 59.93 39.13 -28.80
N LYS A 53 59.93 37.84 -28.47
CA LYS A 53 58.80 36.94 -28.70
C LYS A 53 58.05 36.72 -27.40
N TRP A 54 56.76 37.07 -27.41
CA TRP A 54 55.86 36.85 -26.28
C TRP A 54 54.98 35.63 -26.52
N THR A 55 54.79 34.82 -25.49
CA THR A 55 53.91 33.64 -25.52
C THR A 55 53.10 33.54 -24.23
N SER A 56 51.91 32.94 -24.31
CA SER A 56 51.11 32.55 -23.15
C SER A 56 51.05 31.03 -23.06
N SER A 57 51.16 30.49 -21.84
CA SER A 57 50.96 29.06 -21.61
C SER A 57 49.50 28.62 -21.79
N ASN A 58 48.53 29.53 -21.61
CA ASN A 58 47.11 29.26 -21.86
C ASN A 58 46.36 30.53 -22.33
N PRO A 59 46.21 30.70 -23.67
CA PRO A 59 45.47 31.82 -24.26
C PRO A 59 44.00 31.92 -23.83
N ASN A 60 43.36 30.83 -23.39
CA ASN A 60 41.98 30.87 -22.89
C ASN A 60 41.86 31.53 -21.50
N ILE A 61 42.99 31.67 -20.79
CA ILE A 61 43.07 32.34 -19.48
C ILE A 61 43.63 33.75 -19.67
N ALA A 62 44.77 33.90 -20.34
CA ALA A 62 45.37 35.19 -20.62
C ALA A 62 46.11 35.19 -21.97
N THR A 63 45.93 36.24 -22.77
CA THR A 63 46.66 36.46 -24.03
C THR A 63 47.70 37.55 -23.84
N VAL A 64 48.76 37.55 -24.65
CA VAL A 64 49.76 38.63 -24.69
C VAL A 64 50.00 39.03 -26.15
N ASP A 65 50.06 40.33 -26.43
CA ASP A 65 50.42 40.83 -27.75
C ASP A 65 51.94 41.05 -27.92
N ASN A 66 52.37 41.49 -29.10
CA ASN A 66 53.79 41.73 -29.39
C ASN A 66 54.41 42.92 -28.62
N THR A 67 53.59 43.74 -27.95
CA THR A 67 54.04 44.86 -27.12
C THR A 67 54.14 44.50 -25.63
N GLY A 68 53.79 43.25 -25.27
CA GLY A 68 53.75 42.80 -23.88
C GLY A 68 52.44 43.15 -23.16
N LYS A 69 51.40 43.61 -23.88
CA LYS A 69 50.07 43.85 -23.28
C LYS A 69 49.38 42.51 -23.04
N VAL A 70 49.20 42.17 -21.77
CA VAL A 70 48.50 40.98 -21.31
C VAL A 70 47.02 41.31 -21.13
N THR A 71 46.13 40.53 -21.74
CA THR A 71 44.67 40.66 -21.62
C THR A 71 44.09 39.42 -20.95
N ALA A 72 43.27 39.61 -19.91
CA ALA A 72 42.63 38.55 -19.15
C ALA A 72 41.37 38.02 -19.88
N VAL A 73 41.38 36.74 -20.25
CA VAL A 73 40.33 36.10 -21.07
C VAL A 73 39.40 35.22 -20.23
N GLY A 74 39.95 34.38 -19.37
CA GLY A 74 39.18 33.40 -18.59
C GLY A 74 39.77 33.17 -17.20
N GLY A 75 38.95 32.75 -16.25
CA GLY A 75 39.39 32.52 -14.87
C GLY A 75 40.43 31.40 -14.76
N GLY A 76 41.49 31.63 -13.99
CA GLY A 76 42.56 30.65 -13.77
C GLY A 76 43.96 31.28 -13.71
N THR A 77 45.00 30.46 -13.92
CA THR A 77 46.39 30.93 -13.95
C THR A 77 47.04 30.58 -15.29
N ALA A 78 47.74 31.53 -15.89
CA ALA A 78 48.58 31.34 -17.06
C ALA A 78 49.95 31.99 -16.84
N THR A 79 50.96 31.55 -17.57
CA THR A 79 52.32 32.12 -17.52
C THR A 79 52.57 32.82 -18.84
N ILE A 80 52.98 34.09 -18.75
CA ILE A 80 53.44 34.87 -19.90
C ILE A 80 54.96 34.81 -19.94
N THR A 81 55.51 34.36 -21.06
CA THR A 81 56.96 34.26 -21.28
C THR A 81 57.38 35.21 -22.37
N VAL A 82 58.47 35.95 -22.13
CA VAL A 82 59.16 36.75 -23.13
C VAL A 82 60.52 36.11 -23.43
N LYS A 83 60.87 35.99 -24.71
CA LYS A 83 62.11 35.36 -25.17
C LYS A 83 62.86 36.24 -26.16
N SER A 84 64.17 36.42 -25.97
CA SER A 84 65.07 37.05 -26.97
C SER A 84 65.46 36.06 -28.06
N GLN A 85 65.97 36.56 -29.18
CA GLN A 85 66.46 35.72 -30.28
C GLN A 85 67.59 34.77 -29.86
N ASN A 86 68.44 35.18 -28.92
CA ASN A 86 69.53 34.34 -28.40
C ASN A 86 69.10 33.40 -27.26
N GLY A 87 67.80 33.28 -27.00
CA GLY A 87 67.22 32.25 -26.15
C GLY A 87 67.11 32.60 -24.66
N LYS A 88 67.40 33.84 -24.26
CA LYS A 88 67.16 34.30 -22.88
C LYS A 88 65.67 34.53 -22.66
N GLU A 89 65.19 34.22 -21.46
CA GLU A 89 63.77 34.25 -21.14
C GLU A 89 63.52 34.93 -19.79
N ALA A 90 62.34 35.55 -19.67
CA ALA A 90 61.75 35.96 -18.41
C ALA A 90 60.25 35.63 -18.43
N SER A 91 59.67 35.37 -17.27
CA SER A 91 58.26 34.99 -17.16
C SER A 91 57.53 35.74 -16.05
N CYS A 92 56.22 35.88 -16.25
CA CYS A 92 55.30 36.46 -15.30
C CYS A 92 54.10 35.53 -15.13
N GLU A 93 53.76 35.18 -13.89
CA GLU A 93 52.53 34.46 -13.59
C GLU A 93 51.33 35.42 -13.60
N VAL A 94 50.29 35.07 -14.35
CA VAL A 94 49.07 35.86 -14.50
C VAL A 94 47.91 35.08 -13.89
N LYS A 95 47.40 35.56 -12.77
CA LYS A 95 46.19 35.04 -12.12
C LYS A 95 44.98 35.86 -12.57
N VAL A 96 44.04 35.24 -13.29
CA VAL A 96 42.80 35.88 -13.72
C VAL A 96 41.66 35.48 -12.81
N THR A 97 41.00 36.47 -12.23
CA THR A 97 39.81 36.32 -11.38
C THR A 97 38.54 36.48 -12.23
N SER A 98 37.61 35.54 -12.09
CA SER A 98 36.30 35.51 -12.75
C SER A 98 35.22 35.31 -11.68
N LYS A 99 34.26 36.23 -11.56
CA LYS A 99 33.24 36.17 -10.50
C LYS A 99 32.04 35.34 -10.96
N ILE A 100 31.35 34.69 -10.03
CA ILE A 100 30.06 34.04 -10.32
C ILE A 100 29.02 35.13 -10.58
N GLU A 101 28.42 35.09 -11.77
CA GLU A 101 27.41 36.06 -12.18
C GLU A 101 26.00 35.56 -11.89
N SER A 102 25.78 34.25 -12.07
CA SER A 102 24.49 33.59 -11.89
C SER A 102 24.64 32.10 -11.59
N ILE A 103 23.55 31.52 -11.08
CA ILE A 103 23.38 30.09 -10.89
C ILE A 103 22.01 29.70 -11.47
N SER A 104 21.91 28.54 -12.10
CA SER A 104 20.66 28.00 -12.64
C SER A 104 20.46 26.56 -12.21
N LEU A 105 19.19 26.15 -12.05
CA LEU A 105 18.82 24.75 -11.85
C LEU A 105 18.36 24.13 -13.17
N ASN A 106 18.55 22.83 -13.32
CA ASN A 106 18.04 22.07 -14.47
C ASN A 106 16.51 22.01 -14.55
N LYS A 107 15.81 22.30 -13.44
CA LYS A 107 14.34 22.30 -13.34
C LYS A 107 13.87 23.47 -12.48
N SER A 108 12.80 24.13 -12.92
CA SER A 108 12.11 25.18 -12.16
C SER A 108 10.94 24.66 -11.33
N ASN A 109 10.44 23.45 -11.64
CA ASN A 109 9.43 22.76 -10.86
C ASN A 109 9.60 21.23 -10.95
N ILE A 110 9.20 20.53 -9.89
CA ILE A 110 9.11 19.07 -9.83
C ILE A 110 7.85 18.65 -9.06
N THR A 111 7.29 17.50 -9.43
CA THR A 111 6.23 16.83 -8.66
C THR A 111 6.73 15.49 -8.16
N LEU A 112 6.71 15.28 -6.85
CA LEU A 112 7.15 14.06 -6.19
C LEU A 112 5.97 13.34 -5.52
N SER A 113 6.04 12.02 -5.45
CA SER A 113 5.21 11.28 -4.50
C SER A 113 5.86 11.33 -3.11
N LYS A 114 5.05 11.42 -2.04
CA LYS A 114 5.54 11.33 -0.66
C LYS A 114 6.42 10.08 -0.49
N GLY A 115 7.62 10.26 0.06
CA GLY A 115 8.64 9.22 0.25
C GLY A 115 9.61 9.03 -0.93
N THR A 116 9.36 9.66 -2.08
CA THR A 116 10.26 9.58 -3.25
C THR A 116 11.21 10.77 -3.32
N SER A 117 12.26 10.65 -4.14
CA SER A 117 13.28 11.70 -4.28
C SER A 117 13.72 11.94 -5.72
N GLU A 118 14.18 13.15 -6.00
CA GLU A 118 14.81 13.54 -7.26
C GLU A 118 15.98 14.50 -7.01
N THR A 119 17.02 14.45 -7.84
CA THR A 119 18.20 15.31 -7.70
C THR A 119 18.14 16.51 -8.65
N LEU A 120 18.23 17.71 -8.10
CA LEU A 120 18.39 18.96 -8.84
C LEU A 120 19.87 19.19 -9.14
N LYS A 121 20.18 19.60 -10.38
CA LYS A 121 21.53 19.93 -10.82
C LYS A 121 21.67 21.45 -10.93
N ALA A 122 22.56 22.02 -10.13
CA ALA A 122 22.95 23.42 -10.20
C ALA A 122 24.09 23.64 -11.22
N THR A 123 24.04 24.74 -11.97
CA THR A 123 25.07 25.16 -12.92
C THR A 123 25.44 26.61 -12.64
N ILE A 124 26.72 26.86 -12.37
CA ILE A 124 27.29 28.19 -12.15
C ILE A 124 27.69 28.80 -13.49
N ASN A 125 27.36 30.08 -13.70
CA ASN A 125 27.79 30.85 -14.86
C ASN A 125 28.51 32.14 -14.43
N PRO A 126 29.69 32.45 -15.00
CA PRO A 126 30.43 31.65 -15.96
C PRO A 126 31.06 30.38 -15.34
N SER A 127 31.25 29.33 -16.13
CA SER A 127 31.80 28.05 -15.65
C SER A 127 33.26 28.15 -15.18
N ASP A 128 33.98 29.14 -15.72
CA ASP A 128 35.35 29.50 -15.37
C ASP A 128 35.46 30.41 -14.14
N ALA A 129 34.37 30.67 -13.41
CA ALA A 129 34.41 31.44 -12.19
C ALA A 129 35.46 30.88 -11.21
N THR A 130 36.22 31.78 -10.60
CA THR A 130 37.28 31.51 -9.62
C THR A 130 36.85 31.75 -8.18
N ASP A 131 35.65 32.32 -7.96
CA ASP A 131 35.05 32.37 -6.62
C ASP A 131 34.87 30.94 -6.06
N ASP A 132 34.73 30.83 -4.74
CA ASP A 132 34.39 29.56 -4.09
C ASP A 132 33.08 28.99 -4.68
N LYS A 133 33.13 27.74 -5.16
CA LYS A 133 31.99 27.05 -5.80
C LYS A 133 31.13 26.27 -4.82
N THR A 134 31.34 26.44 -3.51
CA THR A 134 30.49 25.87 -2.48
C THR A 134 29.04 26.31 -2.68
N LEU A 135 28.12 25.33 -2.66
CA LEU A 135 26.69 25.54 -2.82
C LEU A 135 25.99 25.24 -1.50
N THR A 136 25.07 26.12 -1.11
CA THR A 136 24.18 25.91 0.03
C THR A 136 22.77 25.67 -0.47
N TRP A 137 22.20 24.52 -0.12
CA TRP A 137 20.83 24.16 -0.43
C TRP A 137 19.93 24.41 0.77
N LYS A 138 18.72 24.90 0.52
CA LYS A 138 17.72 25.19 1.55
C LYS A 138 16.33 24.80 1.07
N SER A 139 15.54 24.20 1.96
CA SER A 139 14.10 24.07 1.79
C SER A 139 13.38 25.19 2.54
N GLU A 140 12.33 25.75 1.94
CA GLU A 140 11.42 26.68 2.63
C GLU A 140 10.54 25.97 3.67
N ASP A 141 10.15 24.72 3.42
CA ASP A 141 9.37 23.88 4.35
C ASP A 141 9.83 22.42 4.29
N GLU A 142 10.62 22.03 5.28
CA GLU A 142 11.14 20.67 5.43
C GLU A 142 10.08 19.63 5.80
N ASN A 143 8.88 20.04 6.24
CA ASN A 143 7.76 19.12 6.44
C ASN A 143 7.14 18.69 5.11
N ILE A 144 7.30 19.49 4.05
CA ILE A 144 6.83 19.17 2.70
C ILE A 144 7.95 18.48 1.91
N ALA A 145 9.13 19.08 1.81
CA ALA A 145 10.27 18.50 1.09
C ALA A 145 11.61 18.87 1.73
N LYS A 146 12.55 17.93 1.77
CA LYS A 146 13.93 18.15 2.25
C LYS A 146 14.91 18.09 1.10
N VAL A 147 16.03 18.81 1.19
CA VAL A 147 17.12 18.77 0.21
C VAL A 147 18.44 18.52 0.93
N ASP A 148 19.29 17.65 0.39
CA ASP A 148 20.64 17.45 0.92
C ASP A 148 21.69 18.37 0.27
N GLY A 149 22.94 18.31 0.74
CA GLY A 149 24.04 19.14 0.20
C GLY A 149 24.38 18.87 -1.27
N ASN A 150 23.90 17.77 -1.85
CA ASN A 150 24.12 17.40 -3.25
C ASN A 150 22.91 17.73 -4.14
N GLY A 151 21.90 18.40 -3.59
CA GLY A 151 20.68 18.77 -4.33
C GLY A 151 19.65 17.63 -4.46
N LYS A 152 19.78 16.53 -3.70
CA LYS A 152 18.76 15.46 -3.68
C LYS A 152 17.57 15.91 -2.85
N VAL A 153 16.46 16.15 -3.52
CA VAL A 153 15.18 16.56 -2.92
C VAL A 153 14.34 15.33 -2.62
N THR A 154 13.87 15.18 -1.38
CA THR A 154 12.99 14.08 -0.93
C THR A 154 11.65 14.65 -0.47
N GLY A 155 10.54 14.11 -0.99
CA GLY A 155 9.20 14.50 -0.57
C GLY A 155 8.82 13.88 0.78
N VAL A 156 8.42 14.71 1.74
CA VAL A 156 8.14 14.33 3.13
C VAL A 156 6.63 14.35 3.43
N GLY A 157 5.97 15.46 3.10
CA GLY A 157 4.55 15.69 3.35
C GLY A 157 3.88 16.31 2.13
N THR A 158 2.56 16.11 1.99
CA THR A 158 1.83 16.67 0.85
C THR A 158 1.75 18.19 0.91
N GLY A 159 1.94 18.85 -0.22
CA GLY A 159 1.91 20.31 -0.30
C GLY A 159 2.87 20.84 -1.36
N THR A 160 3.11 22.14 -1.34
CA THR A 160 4.06 22.81 -2.25
C THR A 160 5.03 23.66 -1.44
N THR A 161 6.32 23.54 -1.74
CA THR A 161 7.40 24.34 -1.13
C THR A 161 8.47 24.67 -2.18
N ASN A 162 9.38 25.63 -1.92
CA ASN A 162 10.53 25.86 -2.79
C ASN A 162 11.82 25.30 -2.21
N ILE A 163 12.65 24.76 -3.10
CA ILE A 163 14.04 24.42 -2.83
C ILE A 163 14.93 25.47 -3.50
N THR A 164 15.79 26.11 -2.72
CA THR A 164 16.70 27.15 -3.17
C THR A 164 18.15 26.67 -3.07
N VAL A 165 18.94 26.93 -4.10
CA VAL A 165 20.40 26.82 -4.08
C VAL A 165 21.01 28.21 -4.06
N ILE A 166 22.06 28.41 -3.25
CA ILE A 166 22.76 29.69 -3.08
C ILE A 166 24.26 29.46 -3.25
N THR A 167 24.94 30.31 -4.02
CA THR A 167 26.40 30.32 -4.17
C THR A 167 27.07 31.07 -3.03
N SER A 168 28.37 30.85 -2.83
CA SER A 168 29.19 31.57 -1.82
C SER A 168 29.08 33.10 -1.90
N ASN A 169 28.87 33.66 -3.09
CA ASN A 169 28.72 35.10 -3.32
C ASN A 169 27.27 35.58 -3.39
N GLY A 170 26.31 34.76 -2.93
CA GLY A 170 24.91 35.15 -2.73
C GLY A 170 24.00 35.08 -3.96
N LYS A 171 24.44 34.51 -5.09
CA LYS A 171 23.54 34.23 -6.23
C LYS A 171 22.65 33.04 -5.91
N SER A 172 21.40 33.07 -6.33
CA SER A 172 20.44 32.01 -6.00
C SER A 172 19.57 31.60 -7.18
N ALA A 173 19.11 30.34 -7.15
CA ALA A 173 18.07 29.81 -8.02
C ALA A 173 17.12 28.93 -7.19
N ALA A 174 15.85 28.88 -7.57
CA ALA A 174 14.83 28.13 -6.86
C ALA A 174 14.06 27.18 -7.79
N CYS A 175 13.58 26.08 -7.22
CA CYS A 175 12.70 25.09 -7.85
C CYS A 175 11.47 24.88 -6.96
N LYS A 176 10.27 25.00 -7.54
CA LYS A 176 9.01 24.71 -6.87
C LYS A 176 8.78 23.20 -6.81
N VAL A 177 8.66 22.65 -5.61
CA VAL A 177 8.43 21.23 -5.37
C VAL A 177 6.98 21.03 -4.93
N THR A 178 6.23 20.22 -5.65
CA THR A 178 4.89 19.78 -5.24
C THR A 178 4.95 18.31 -4.84
N VAL A 179 4.53 17.98 -3.63
CA VAL A 179 4.49 16.62 -3.12
C VAL A 179 3.04 16.16 -3.02
N VAL A 180 2.73 15.03 -3.66
CA VAL A 180 1.41 14.40 -3.68
C VAL A 180 1.47 13.01 -3.07
N ARG A 181 0.32 12.44 -2.71
CA ARG A 181 0.24 11.00 -2.40
C ARG A 181 0.04 10.22 -3.69
N GLN A 182 0.58 9.01 -3.74
CA GLN A 182 0.21 8.05 -4.77
C GLN A 182 -1.27 7.66 -4.63
N THR A 183 -1.90 7.27 -5.73
CA THR A 183 -3.23 6.64 -5.69
C THR A 183 -3.04 5.12 -5.68
N PRO A 184 -3.24 4.44 -4.54
CA PRO A 184 -3.07 3.01 -4.44
C PRO A 184 -4.14 2.25 -5.22
N SER A 185 -3.80 1.01 -5.59
CA SER A 185 -4.71 0.06 -6.23
C SER A 185 -4.54 -1.33 -5.63
N VAL A 186 -5.58 -2.16 -5.65
CA VAL A 186 -5.50 -3.56 -5.23
C VAL A 186 -5.34 -4.48 -6.45
N ASN A 187 -4.39 -5.42 -6.35
CA ASN A 187 -4.19 -6.48 -7.32
C ASN A 187 -4.36 -7.83 -6.62
N TYR A 188 -5.05 -8.76 -7.27
CA TYR A 188 -5.32 -10.07 -6.69
C TYR A 188 -5.37 -11.15 -7.75
N SER A 189 -5.05 -12.37 -7.31
CA SER A 189 -5.09 -13.58 -8.12
C SER A 189 -5.70 -14.71 -7.29
N THR A 190 -6.35 -15.64 -7.97
CA THR A 190 -6.98 -16.82 -7.38
C THR A 190 -6.42 -18.11 -7.98
N HIS A 191 -6.30 -19.14 -7.15
CA HIS A 191 -6.05 -20.51 -7.58
C HIS A 191 -7.39 -21.22 -7.79
N VAL A 192 -7.64 -21.65 -9.03
CA VAL A 192 -8.91 -22.27 -9.44
C VAL A 192 -8.70 -23.76 -9.70
N GLN A 193 -9.66 -24.58 -9.29
CA GLN A 193 -9.65 -26.03 -9.53
C GLN A 193 -9.38 -26.39 -11.01
N ASP A 194 -8.44 -27.31 -11.22
CA ASP A 194 -7.95 -27.83 -12.52
C ASP A 194 -7.34 -26.76 -13.46
N ILE A 195 -7.20 -25.52 -13.01
CA ILE A 195 -6.60 -24.41 -13.78
C ILE A 195 -5.30 -23.95 -13.13
N GLY A 196 -5.27 -23.89 -11.80
CA GLY A 196 -4.16 -23.36 -11.04
C GLY A 196 -4.27 -21.85 -10.80
N TRP A 197 -3.13 -21.20 -10.56
CA TRP A 197 -3.05 -19.75 -10.37
C TRP A 197 -3.34 -19.01 -11.67
N GLN A 198 -4.29 -18.08 -11.64
CA GLN A 198 -4.57 -17.17 -12.74
C GLN A 198 -3.68 -15.91 -12.68
N GLY A 199 -3.70 -15.09 -13.74
CA GLY A 199 -3.05 -13.78 -13.73
C GLY A 199 -3.64 -12.84 -12.66
N TYR A 200 -2.87 -11.84 -12.26
CA TYR A 200 -3.40 -10.80 -11.37
C TYR A 200 -4.39 -9.92 -12.13
N VAL A 201 -5.53 -9.67 -11.51
CA VAL A 201 -6.50 -8.66 -11.94
C VAL A 201 -6.46 -7.48 -10.98
N LYS A 202 -7.00 -6.34 -11.41
CA LYS A 202 -6.93 -5.06 -10.71
C LYS A 202 -8.31 -4.50 -10.43
N ASP A 203 -8.49 -3.90 -9.25
CA ASP A 203 -9.61 -3.04 -8.83
C ASP A 203 -10.98 -3.37 -9.46
N GLY A 204 -11.70 -4.31 -8.85
CA GLY A 204 -13.08 -4.64 -9.21
C GLY A 204 -13.22 -5.58 -10.42
N SER A 205 -12.11 -5.96 -11.05
CA SER A 205 -12.12 -6.97 -12.12
C SER A 205 -12.35 -8.37 -11.56
N THR A 206 -13.06 -9.24 -12.27
CA THR A 206 -13.31 -10.60 -11.77
C THR A 206 -12.05 -11.47 -11.76
N ALA A 207 -11.71 -12.06 -10.61
CA ALA A 207 -10.79 -13.20 -10.51
C ALA A 207 -11.56 -14.49 -10.24
N GLY A 208 -11.16 -15.60 -10.85
CA GLY A 208 -11.87 -16.88 -10.79
C GLY A 208 -12.67 -17.18 -12.06
N THR A 209 -13.75 -17.95 -11.89
CA THR A 209 -14.64 -18.35 -12.99
C THR A 209 -16.09 -18.28 -12.52
N THR A 210 -17.00 -17.78 -13.36
CA THR A 210 -18.45 -17.84 -13.10
C THR A 210 -19.12 -18.82 -14.06
N GLY A 211 -20.03 -19.66 -13.56
CA GLY A 211 -20.82 -20.58 -14.40
C GLY A 211 -20.09 -21.83 -14.90
N GLN A 212 -18.80 -22.00 -14.58
CA GLN A 212 -18.00 -23.17 -14.97
C GLN A 212 -17.97 -24.27 -13.91
N SER A 213 -18.66 -24.07 -12.78
CA SER A 213 -18.68 -24.99 -11.65
C SER A 213 -17.31 -25.33 -11.05
N LYS A 214 -16.32 -24.44 -11.18
CA LYS A 214 -14.98 -24.61 -10.60
C LYS A 214 -14.84 -23.82 -9.30
N ARG A 215 -14.27 -24.46 -8.27
CA ARG A 215 -14.02 -23.82 -6.96
C ARG A 215 -12.75 -22.97 -6.99
N LEU A 216 -12.75 -21.90 -6.20
CA LEU A 216 -11.54 -21.27 -5.70
C LEU A 216 -10.95 -22.13 -4.59
N GLU A 217 -9.63 -22.28 -4.58
CA GLU A 217 -8.89 -23.04 -3.56
C GLU A 217 -7.93 -22.15 -2.76
N ALA A 218 -7.39 -21.08 -3.37
CA ALA A 218 -6.56 -20.09 -2.70
C ALA A 218 -6.64 -18.70 -3.35
N ILE A 219 -6.15 -17.70 -2.63
CA ILE A 219 -6.08 -16.30 -3.08
C ILE A 219 -4.77 -15.62 -2.61
N ARG A 220 -4.28 -14.69 -3.44
CA ARG A 220 -3.22 -13.73 -3.11
C ARG A 220 -3.71 -12.33 -3.41
N ILE A 221 -3.41 -11.38 -2.53
CA ILE A 221 -3.82 -9.98 -2.66
C ILE A 221 -2.65 -9.08 -2.27
N LYS A 222 -2.36 -8.08 -3.09
CA LYS A 222 -1.34 -7.07 -2.82
C LYS A 222 -1.80 -5.68 -3.25
N LEU A 223 -1.18 -4.67 -2.66
CA LEU A 223 -1.37 -3.29 -3.07
C LEU A 223 -0.26 -2.87 -4.05
N SER A 224 -0.54 -1.84 -4.85
CA SER A 224 0.45 -1.15 -5.68
C SER A 224 0.24 0.34 -5.54
N ASN A 225 1.29 1.14 -5.77
CA ASN A 225 1.27 2.60 -5.64
C ASN A 225 0.81 3.07 -4.24
N ASN A 226 1.27 2.40 -3.18
CA ASN A 226 0.88 2.69 -1.80
C ASN A 226 2.04 3.18 -0.93
N THR A 227 3.24 3.46 -1.49
CA THR A 227 4.42 3.80 -0.68
C THR A 227 4.31 5.16 0.02
N SER A 228 3.34 5.98 -0.38
CA SER A 228 3.00 7.24 0.32
C SER A 228 2.27 7.04 1.65
N TYR A 229 1.90 5.80 2.00
CA TYR A 229 1.10 5.46 3.17
C TYR A 229 1.79 4.40 4.02
N ASN A 230 1.65 4.52 5.34
CA ASN A 230 1.92 3.41 6.25
C ASN A 230 0.76 2.40 6.23
N GLY A 231 1.08 1.14 6.50
CA GLY A 231 0.12 0.04 6.61
C GLY A 231 0.13 -0.94 5.45
N THR A 232 -0.74 -1.94 5.53
CA THR A 232 -0.81 -3.03 4.55
C THR A 232 -2.24 -3.53 4.32
N ILE A 233 -2.39 -4.45 3.38
CA ILE A 233 -3.61 -5.24 3.20
C ILE A 233 -3.49 -6.57 3.95
N GLN A 234 -4.54 -6.93 4.69
CA GLN A 234 -4.67 -8.20 5.38
C GLN A 234 -5.91 -8.94 4.90
N TYR A 235 -5.81 -10.25 4.73
CA TYR A 235 -6.93 -11.09 4.32
C TYR A 235 -6.86 -12.49 4.90
N GLN A 236 -8.00 -13.12 5.06
CA GLN A 236 -8.10 -14.51 5.50
C GLN A 236 -9.29 -15.19 4.82
N THR A 237 -9.19 -16.51 4.64
CA THR A 237 -10.23 -17.31 3.99
C THR A 237 -10.78 -18.37 4.95
N HIS A 238 -12.06 -18.69 4.77
CA HIS A 238 -12.72 -19.83 5.39
C HIS A 238 -12.66 -21.01 4.44
N ILE A 239 -12.11 -22.13 4.88
CA ILE A 239 -11.84 -23.30 4.05
C ILE A 239 -12.65 -24.48 4.55
N GLN A 240 -13.12 -25.30 3.61
CA GLN A 240 -13.80 -26.55 3.90
C GLN A 240 -13.04 -27.42 4.95
N ASP A 241 -13.77 -27.85 5.97
CA ASP A 241 -13.34 -28.69 7.10
C ASP A 241 -12.16 -28.14 7.92
N ILE A 242 -11.76 -26.88 7.69
CA ILE A 242 -10.68 -26.21 8.42
C ILE A 242 -11.21 -24.97 9.14
N GLY A 243 -12.15 -24.25 8.51
CA GLY A 243 -12.67 -23.00 9.03
C GLY A 243 -11.82 -21.80 8.62
N TRP A 244 -11.91 -20.71 9.40
CA TRP A 244 -11.13 -19.49 9.18
C TRP A 244 -9.64 -19.74 9.48
N GLN A 245 -8.78 -19.48 8.50
CA GLN A 245 -7.34 -19.42 8.71
C GLN A 245 -6.93 -18.08 9.35
N GLY A 246 -5.68 -18.00 9.84
CA GLY A 246 -5.10 -16.74 10.29
C GLY A 246 -4.90 -15.73 9.16
N TRP A 247 -4.86 -14.44 9.52
CA TRP A 247 -4.62 -13.34 8.60
C TRP A 247 -3.30 -13.49 7.85
N LYS A 248 -3.36 -13.31 6.53
CA LYS A 248 -2.26 -13.22 5.58
C LYS A 248 -2.12 -11.80 5.11
N MET A 249 -0.92 -11.44 4.66
CA MET A 249 -0.62 -10.09 4.20
C MET A 249 0.14 -10.10 2.89
N ASN A 250 -0.04 -9.04 2.10
CA ASN A 250 0.79 -8.69 0.95
C ASN A 250 1.34 -9.86 0.12
N ASP A 251 0.52 -10.40 -0.77
CA ASP A 251 0.85 -11.47 -1.73
C ASP A 251 1.08 -12.87 -1.12
N GLU A 252 0.95 -13.03 0.20
CA GLU A 252 0.95 -14.35 0.84
C GLU A 252 -0.27 -15.19 0.43
N MET A 253 -0.10 -16.51 0.29
CA MET A 253 -1.23 -17.39 -0.01
C MET A 253 -2.16 -17.53 1.22
N SER A 254 -3.46 -17.29 1.03
CA SER A 254 -4.54 -17.74 1.92
C SER A 254 -5.39 -18.79 1.21
N GLY A 255 -5.66 -19.93 1.83
CA GLY A 255 -6.29 -21.08 1.17
C GLY A 255 -5.46 -22.36 1.24
N THR A 256 -5.72 -23.27 0.29
CA THR A 256 -4.92 -24.47 0.04
C THR A 256 -4.60 -24.60 -1.45
N SER A 257 -3.50 -25.28 -1.77
CA SER A 257 -3.14 -25.65 -3.14
C SER A 257 -2.81 -27.14 -3.16
N GLY A 258 -3.39 -27.89 -4.10
CA GLY A 258 -3.15 -29.33 -4.24
C GLY A 258 -3.82 -30.23 -3.18
N GLN A 259 -4.67 -29.67 -2.31
CA GLN A 259 -5.40 -30.42 -1.26
C GLN A 259 -6.89 -30.63 -1.60
N SER A 260 -7.35 -30.15 -2.76
CA SER A 260 -8.74 -30.24 -3.20
C SER A 260 -9.79 -29.65 -2.25
N LYS A 261 -9.40 -28.70 -1.38
CA LYS A 261 -10.31 -28.00 -0.46
C LYS A 261 -10.75 -26.66 -1.04
N ARG A 262 -12.05 -26.40 -1.03
CA ARG A 262 -12.66 -25.15 -1.52
C ARG A 262 -12.56 -24.01 -0.49
N LEU A 263 -12.48 -22.80 -0.99
CA LEU A 263 -12.82 -21.59 -0.23
C LEU A 263 -14.35 -21.46 -0.12
N GLU A 264 -14.83 -21.03 1.04
CA GLU A 264 -16.26 -20.81 1.30
C GLU A 264 -16.56 -19.34 1.65
N ALA A 265 -15.60 -18.63 2.27
CA ALA A 265 -15.73 -17.22 2.61
C ALA A 265 -14.37 -16.51 2.67
N ILE A 266 -14.39 -15.18 2.69
CA ILE A 266 -13.19 -14.32 2.79
C ILE A 266 -13.48 -13.07 3.64
N ARG A 267 -12.44 -12.56 4.28
CA ARG A 267 -12.39 -11.22 4.90
C ARG A 267 -11.15 -10.49 4.43
N ILE A 268 -11.25 -9.19 4.16
CA ILE A 268 -10.15 -8.34 3.71
C ILE A 268 -10.24 -7.00 4.44
N LYS A 269 -9.13 -6.51 4.99
CA LYS A 269 -9.05 -5.20 5.65
C LYS A 269 -7.72 -4.52 5.35
N LEU A 270 -7.68 -3.21 5.55
CA LEU A 270 -6.46 -2.41 5.52
C LEU A 270 -6.00 -2.14 6.96
N THR A 271 -4.75 -1.74 7.13
CA THR A 271 -4.19 -1.30 8.43
C THR A 271 -3.65 0.12 8.35
N ASP A 272 -3.46 0.74 9.51
CA ASP A 272 -2.78 2.03 9.70
C ASP A 272 -3.32 3.14 8.79
N GLU A 273 -2.43 4.00 8.27
CA GLU A 273 -2.77 5.15 7.43
C GLU A 273 -3.57 4.75 6.17
N LEU A 274 -3.35 3.54 5.63
CA LEU A 274 -4.17 3.03 4.53
C LEU A 274 -5.64 2.83 4.94
N ALA A 275 -5.94 2.34 6.14
CA ALA A 275 -7.31 2.14 6.62
C ALA A 275 -8.04 3.46 6.96
N GLU A 276 -7.27 4.50 7.26
CA GLU A 276 -7.76 5.86 7.51
C GLU A 276 -8.09 6.59 6.21
N ASN A 277 -7.37 6.29 5.12
CA ASN A 277 -7.50 7.01 3.85
C ASN A 277 -8.28 6.22 2.76
N TYR A 278 -8.43 4.91 2.92
CA TYR A 278 -9.12 4.05 1.97
C TYR A 278 -10.04 3.05 2.67
N ASP A 279 -11.10 2.67 1.96
CA ASP A 279 -11.92 1.51 2.27
C ASP A 279 -11.67 0.40 1.23
N ILE A 280 -11.69 -0.85 1.69
CA ILE A 280 -11.59 -2.03 0.83
C ILE A 280 -12.96 -2.70 0.74
N TYR A 281 -13.50 -2.77 -0.47
CA TYR A 281 -14.73 -3.47 -0.78
C TYR A 281 -14.43 -4.77 -1.51
N TYR A 282 -15.17 -5.82 -1.20
CA TYR A 282 -15.06 -7.10 -1.89
C TYR A 282 -16.36 -7.87 -1.89
N ARG A 283 -16.60 -8.61 -2.97
CA ARG A 283 -17.73 -9.55 -3.06
C ARG A 283 -17.27 -10.84 -3.72
N VAL A 284 -18.05 -11.89 -3.53
CA VAL A 284 -17.74 -13.21 -4.06
C VAL A 284 -18.94 -13.78 -4.80
N HIS A 285 -18.65 -14.58 -5.81
CA HIS A 285 -19.62 -15.44 -6.48
C HIS A 285 -19.63 -16.79 -5.77
N ALA A 286 -20.72 -17.10 -5.07
CA ALA A 286 -20.91 -18.35 -4.36
C ALA A 286 -21.80 -19.31 -5.16
N GLN A 287 -21.46 -20.60 -5.13
CA GLN A 287 -22.30 -21.65 -5.71
C GLN A 287 -23.75 -21.51 -5.22
N SER A 288 -24.71 -21.67 -6.14
CA SER A 288 -26.17 -21.57 -5.92
C SER A 288 -26.72 -20.18 -5.55
N PHE A 289 -25.88 -19.23 -5.12
CA PHE A 289 -26.32 -17.87 -4.79
C PHE A 289 -25.88 -16.80 -5.79
N GLY A 290 -24.91 -17.11 -6.65
CA GLY A 290 -24.35 -16.14 -7.57
C GLY A 290 -23.51 -15.08 -6.84
N TRP A 291 -23.48 -13.86 -7.39
CA TRP A 291 -22.81 -12.73 -6.74
C TRP A 291 -23.57 -12.27 -5.50
N LEU A 292 -22.90 -12.31 -4.36
CA LEU A 292 -23.37 -11.71 -3.12
C LEU A 292 -23.07 -10.20 -3.09
N GLY A 293 -23.61 -9.50 -2.09
CA GLY A 293 -23.32 -8.08 -1.86
C GLY A 293 -21.84 -7.81 -1.55
N TRP A 294 -21.44 -6.55 -1.67
CA TRP A 294 -20.11 -6.07 -1.30
C TRP A 294 -19.96 -5.97 0.21
N ALA A 295 -19.04 -6.75 0.77
CA ALA A 295 -18.51 -6.58 2.12
C ALA A 295 -17.50 -5.43 2.16
N LYS A 296 -17.35 -4.81 3.33
CA LYS A 296 -16.42 -3.69 3.57
C LYS A 296 -15.50 -4.01 4.76
N ASN A 297 -14.21 -3.65 4.67
CA ASN A 297 -13.28 -3.51 5.80
C ASN A 297 -13.33 -4.62 6.87
N GLY A 298 -13.14 -5.87 6.47
CA GLY A 298 -13.04 -7.02 7.38
C GLY A 298 -14.37 -7.74 7.63
N GLU A 299 -15.49 -7.25 7.11
CA GLU A 299 -16.76 -7.97 7.07
C GLU A 299 -16.63 -9.30 6.33
N SER A 300 -17.39 -10.32 6.72
CA SER A 300 -17.38 -11.57 5.96
C SER A 300 -18.00 -11.36 4.56
N ALA A 301 -17.43 -12.03 3.55
CA ALA A 301 -18.08 -12.24 2.25
C ALA A 301 -18.09 -13.74 1.91
N GLY A 302 -19.20 -14.26 1.38
CA GLY A 302 -19.34 -15.67 1.00
C GLY A 302 -20.37 -16.45 1.81
N THR A 303 -20.10 -17.72 2.08
CA THR A 303 -21.02 -18.60 2.80
C THR A 303 -20.35 -19.35 3.95
N ALA A 304 -21.14 -19.76 4.94
CA ALA A 304 -20.71 -20.75 5.94
C ALA A 304 -21.83 -21.71 6.31
N GLY A 305 -21.48 -22.98 6.51
CA GLY A 305 -22.42 -24.05 6.86
C GLY A 305 -23.26 -24.59 5.69
N TYR A 306 -23.19 -23.97 4.50
CA TYR A 306 -23.85 -24.45 3.29
C TYR A 306 -23.01 -25.44 2.47
N SER A 307 -21.72 -25.55 2.76
CA SER A 307 -20.75 -26.28 1.93
C SER A 307 -20.64 -25.76 0.49
N TYR A 308 -21.05 -24.51 0.24
CA TYR A 308 -20.97 -23.89 -1.08
C TYR A 308 -19.60 -23.28 -1.32
N ARG A 309 -19.01 -23.65 -2.47
CA ARG A 309 -17.72 -23.11 -2.92
C ARG A 309 -17.87 -21.67 -3.38
N LEU A 310 -16.82 -20.89 -3.19
CA LEU A 310 -16.59 -19.68 -3.97
C LEU A 310 -16.10 -20.06 -5.37
N GLU A 311 -16.54 -19.34 -6.38
CA GLU A 311 -16.16 -19.54 -7.78
C GLU A 311 -15.41 -18.33 -8.36
N ALA A 312 -15.72 -17.12 -7.88
CA ALA A 312 -15.06 -15.89 -8.28
C ALA A 312 -15.06 -14.83 -7.16
N ILE A 313 -14.22 -13.81 -7.29
CA ILE A 313 -14.12 -12.67 -6.38
C ILE A 313 -13.86 -11.37 -7.16
N GLU A 314 -14.41 -10.28 -6.65
CA GLU A 314 -14.03 -8.92 -7.02
C GLU A 314 -13.58 -8.18 -5.75
N VAL A 315 -12.49 -7.43 -5.85
CA VAL A 315 -11.92 -6.62 -4.76
C VAL A 315 -11.60 -5.24 -5.31
N LYS A 316 -12.06 -4.19 -4.65
CA LYS A 316 -11.86 -2.82 -5.10
C LYS A 316 -11.50 -1.91 -3.94
N LEU A 317 -10.43 -1.16 -4.13
CA LEU A 317 -10.03 -0.10 -3.22
C LEU A 317 -10.78 1.19 -3.61
N VAL A 318 -11.30 1.90 -2.62
CA VAL A 318 -11.92 3.22 -2.81
C VAL A 318 -11.44 4.17 -1.72
N GLU A 319 -11.46 5.48 -2.00
CA GLU A 319 -11.16 6.48 -0.97
C GLU A 319 -12.08 6.32 0.25
N LYS A 320 -11.58 6.72 1.41
CA LYS A 320 -12.32 6.58 2.67
C LYS A 320 -13.72 7.15 2.56
N ASP A 321 -14.70 6.38 3.03
CA ASP A 321 -16.13 6.72 3.00
C ASP A 321 -16.69 6.94 1.58
N GLY A 322 -15.94 6.51 0.55
CA GLY A 322 -16.38 6.45 -0.82
C GLY A 322 -17.54 5.46 -1.02
N LYS A 323 -18.31 5.70 -2.10
CA LYS A 323 -19.47 4.87 -2.46
C LYS A 323 -19.04 3.42 -2.72
N ALA A 324 -19.81 2.48 -2.19
CA ALA A 324 -19.65 1.07 -2.50
C ALA A 324 -19.77 0.82 -4.01
N PRO A 325 -19.03 -0.14 -4.60
CA PRO A 325 -19.09 -0.40 -6.04
C PRO A 325 -20.43 -0.98 -6.52
N GLY A 326 -21.25 -1.49 -5.60
CA GLY A 326 -22.59 -2.03 -5.86
C GLY A 326 -23.34 -2.29 -4.55
N SER A 327 -24.42 -3.07 -4.61
CA SER A 327 -25.22 -3.42 -3.42
C SER A 327 -24.36 -4.05 -2.32
N THR A 328 -24.53 -3.59 -1.09
CA THR A 328 -23.92 -4.14 0.13
C THR A 328 -24.88 -5.05 0.88
N GLU A 329 -26.02 -5.41 0.28
CA GLU A 329 -26.99 -6.29 0.90
C GLU A 329 -26.50 -7.74 0.89
N ARG A 330 -26.57 -8.41 2.05
CA ARG A 330 -26.27 -9.84 2.21
C ARG A 330 -24.92 -10.27 1.61
N PRO A 331 -23.79 -9.64 2.00
CA PRO A 331 -22.47 -10.03 1.50
C PRO A 331 -22.04 -11.43 1.98
N TYR A 332 -22.65 -11.89 3.07
CA TYR A 332 -22.37 -13.17 3.72
C TYR A 332 -23.65 -13.89 4.11
N ILE A 333 -23.71 -15.19 3.83
CA ILE A 333 -24.85 -16.06 4.14
C ILE A 333 -24.38 -17.23 4.99
N GLN A 334 -24.92 -17.38 6.20
CA GLN A 334 -24.52 -18.44 7.12
C GLN A 334 -25.75 -19.17 7.67
N ARG A 335 -25.59 -20.46 7.96
CA ARG A 335 -26.52 -21.22 8.80
C ARG A 335 -26.21 -21.02 10.27
N TYR A 336 -27.20 -20.68 11.09
CA TYR A 336 -27.00 -20.32 12.50
C TYR A 336 -27.39 -21.45 13.46
N VAL A 337 -28.51 -22.12 13.23
CA VAL A 337 -28.94 -23.28 14.01
C VAL A 337 -29.24 -24.46 13.11
N SER A 338 -28.80 -25.64 13.55
CA SER A 338 -29.11 -26.91 12.94
C SER A 338 -29.88 -27.79 13.94
N TYR A 339 -30.85 -28.54 13.45
CA TYR A 339 -31.66 -29.43 14.28
C TYR A 339 -32.20 -30.60 13.50
N GLN A 340 -32.42 -31.71 14.20
CA GLN A 340 -33.07 -32.89 13.65
C GLN A 340 -33.97 -33.51 14.70
N THR A 341 -34.98 -34.22 14.24
CA THR A 341 -36.02 -34.85 15.08
C THR A 341 -36.05 -36.36 14.86
N HIS A 342 -36.28 -37.10 15.95
CA HIS A 342 -36.61 -38.52 15.90
C HIS A 342 -38.13 -38.68 15.84
N VAL A 343 -38.64 -39.27 14.77
CA VAL A 343 -40.07 -39.41 14.51
C VAL A 343 -40.49 -40.88 14.60
N GLN A 344 -41.66 -41.12 15.18
CA GLN A 344 -42.25 -42.45 15.28
C GLN A 344 -42.27 -43.21 13.94
N ASP A 345 -41.79 -44.46 13.96
CA ASP A 345 -41.65 -45.40 12.84
C ASP A 345 -40.74 -44.92 11.68
N ILE A 346 -40.10 -43.76 11.82
CA ILE A 346 -39.17 -43.20 10.80
C ILE A 346 -37.74 -43.17 11.36
N GLY A 347 -37.60 -42.86 12.66
CA GLY A 347 -36.31 -42.65 13.29
C GLY A 347 -35.81 -41.21 13.13
N TRP A 348 -34.49 -41.03 13.21
CA TRP A 348 -33.85 -39.72 13.02
C TRP A 348 -33.97 -39.27 11.56
N GLN A 349 -34.61 -38.12 11.35
CA GLN A 349 -34.66 -37.47 10.05
C GLN A 349 -33.40 -36.65 9.77
N GLY A 350 -33.22 -36.24 8.51
CA GLY A 350 -32.10 -35.40 8.11
C GLY A 350 -32.09 -34.04 8.81
N ILE A 351 -30.89 -33.48 9.00
CA ILE A 351 -30.67 -32.16 9.63
C ILE A 351 -31.36 -31.06 8.83
N LYS A 352 -32.08 -30.20 9.57
CA LYS A 352 -32.74 -28.98 9.12
C LYS A 352 -32.05 -27.76 9.69
N TYR A 353 -32.24 -26.62 9.04
CA TYR A 353 -31.59 -25.36 9.42
C TYR A 353 -32.58 -24.21 9.49
N ASP A 354 -32.32 -23.26 10.37
CA ASP A 354 -32.89 -21.89 10.37
C ASP A 354 -34.33 -21.74 9.83
N GLY A 355 -35.31 -22.22 10.61
CA GLY A 355 -36.73 -22.07 10.31
C GLY A 355 -37.30 -23.14 9.38
N GLU A 356 -36.48 -24.05 8.82
CA GLU A 356 -36.98 -25.21 8.09
C GLU A 356 -37.81 -26.14 9.00
N GLU A 357 -38.84 -26.79 8.45
CA GLU A 357 -39.63 -27.76 9.21
C GLU A 357 -38.83 -29.05 9.44
N ALA A 358 -38.70 -29.45 10.72
CA ALA A 358 -38.24 -30.78 11.13
C ALA A 358 -39.39 -31.54 11.78
N GLY A 359 -39.68 -32.75 11.28
CA GLY A 359 -40.82 -33.57 11.71
C GLY A 359 -41.74 -33.96 10.55
N THR A 360 -43.00 -34.22 10.88
CA THR A 360 -44.04 -34.70 9.97
C THR A 360 -45.38 -34.06 10.32
N SER A 361 -45.51 -32.74 10.16
CA SER A 361 -46.76 -32.03 10.48
C SER A 361 -47.95 -32.64 9.73
N GLY A 362 -49.05 -32.90 10.45
CA GLY A 362 -50.30 -33.41 9.88
C GLY A 362 -50.29 -34.89 9.46
N GLN A 363 -49.18 -35.61 9.64
CA GLN A 363 -49.07 -37.04 9.28
C GLN A 363 -49.39 -37.98 10.44
N SER A 364 -49.86 -37.45 11.57
CA SER A 364 -50.20 -38.21 12.77
C SER A 364 -49.06 -39.02 13.39
N LYS A 365 -47.81 -38.59 13.20
CA LYS A 365 -46.61 -39.21 13.79
C LYS A 365 -45.99 -38.30 14.84
N ARG A 366 -45.69 -38.85 16.01
CA ARG A 366 -45.11 -38.10 17.14
C ARG A 366 -43.61 -37.88 16.96
N LEU A 367 -43.13 -36.74 17.42
CA LEU A 367 -41.74 -36.54 17.79
C LEU A 367 -41.46 -37.28 19.10
N GLU A 368 -40.32 -37.95 19.18
CA GLU A 368 -39.89 -38.68 20.38
C GLU A 368 -38.60 -38.09 20.97
N ALA A 369 -37.71 -37.55 20.13
CA ALA A 369 -36.48 -36.87 20.55
C ALA A 369 -36.04 -35.78 19.57
N ILE A 370 -35.13 -34.91 20.00
CA ILE A 370 -34.57 -33.81 19.22
C ILE A 370 -33.11 -33.55 19.57
N ASN A 371 -32.31 -33.19 18.56
CA ASN A 371 -30.96 -32.66 18.69
C ASN A 371 -30.93 -31.25 18.08
N ILE A 372 -30.35 -30.29 18.79
CA ILE A 372 -30.22 -28.90 18.33
C ILE A 372 -28.79 -28.42 18.58
N SER A 373 -28.17 -27.80 17.58
CA SER A 373 -26.79 -27.29 17.65
C SER A 373 -26.69 -25.90 17.03
N LEU A 374 -25.84 -25.05 17.59
CA LEU A 374 -25.38 -23.85 16.88
C LEU A 374 -24.40 -24.24 15.77
N SER A 375 -24.59 -23.67 14.59
CA SER A 375 -23.73 -23.88 13.42
C SER A 375 -22.73 -22.73 13.28
N ASN A 376 -21.43 -23.02 13.46
CA ASN A 376 -20.33 -22.05 13.35
C ASN A 376 -20.55 -20.74 14.16
N PRO A 377 -20.81 -20.82 15.48
CA PRO A 377 -21.15 -19.64 16.27
C PRO A 377 -20.00 -18.61 16.27
N LEU A 378 -20.33 -17.35 15.98
CA LEU A 378 -19.38 -16.23 15.96
C LEU A 378 -19.05 -15.71 17.37
N TYR A 379 -19.85 -16.07 18.36
CA TYR A 379 -19.75 -15.60 19.74
C TYR A 379 -19.71 -16.80 20.69
N SER A 380 -19.08 -16.63 21.86
CA SER A 380 -19.06 -17.66 22.89
C SER A 380 -20.45 -17.92 23.45
N GLY A 381 -20.73 -19.16 23.88
CA GLY A 381 -22.02 -19.58 24.39
C GLY A 381 -22.52 -20.88 23.76
N SER A 382 -23.68 -21.35 24.21
CA SER A 382 -24.33 -22.58 23.74
C SER A 382 -25.79 -22.32 23.39
N ILE A 383 -26.40 -23.26 22.68
CA ILE A 383 -27.85 -23.47 22.73
C ILE A 383 -28.16 -24.50 23.83
N GLU A 384 -29.17 -24.22 24.63
CA GLU A 384 -29.70 -25.13 25.64
C GLU A 384 -31.19 -25.37 25.40
N TYR A 385 -31.62 -26.61 25.55
CA TYR A 385 -33.02 -26.99 25.35
C TYR A 385 -33.43 -28.13 26.27
N GLN A 386 -34.71 -28.16 26.59
CA GLN A 386 -35.34 -29.25 27.33
C GLN A 386 -36.70 -29.57 26.73
N THR A 387 -37.13 -30.82 26.88
CA THR A 387 -38.42 -31.29 26.37
C THR A 387 -39.31 -31.79 27.49
N HIS A 388 -40.61 -31.62 27.34
CA HIS A 388 -41.64 -32.24 28.16
C HIS A 388 -42.06 -33.54 27.49
N VAL A 389 -41.87 -34.67 28.18
CA VAL A 389 -42.10 -36.01 27.64
C VAL A 389 -43.25 -36.68 28.37
N GLN A 390 -44.08 -37.42 27.64
CA GLN A 390 -45.17 -38.20 28.19
C GLN A 390 -44.76 -39.07 29.40
N ASP A 391 -45.54 -38.96 30.49
CA ASP A 391 -45.37 -39.63 31.80
C ASP A 391 -44.04 -39.34 32.52
N ILE A 392 -43.22 -38.42 31.99
CA ILE A 392 -41.92 -38.02 32.58
C ILE A 392 -41.97 -36.56 32.99
N GLY A 393 -42.63 -35.71 32.19
CA GLY A 393 -42.66 -34.27 32.38
C GLY A 393 -41.43 -33.60 31.78
N TRP A 394 -41.10 -32.40 32.30
CA TRP A 394 -39.93 -31.65 31.88
C TRP A 394 -38.63 -32.37 32.27
N GLN A 395 -37.83 -32.75 31.28
CA GLN A 395 -36.49 -33.29 31.49
C GLN A 395 -35.47 -32.16 31.73
N GLY A 396 -34.27 -32.52 32.19
CA GLY A 396 -33.17 -31.56 32.37
C GLY A 396 -32.66 -30.95 31.06
N TRP A 397 -32.11 -29.74 31.14
CA TRP A 397 -31.51 -29.03 30.01
C TRP A 397 -30.38 -29.84 29.36
N LYS A 398 -30.40 -29.85 28.03
CA LYS A 398 -29.39 -30.42 27.14
C LYS A 398 -28.74 -29.29 26.36
N ALA A 399 -27.47 -29.45 26.02
CA ALA A 399 -26.70 -28.47 25.27
C ALA A 399 -26.29 -29.01 23.90
N ASN A 400 -26.03 -28.12 22.95
CA ASN A 400 -25.39 -28.34 21.63
C ASN A 400 -25.23 -29.82 21.23
N GLY A 401 -26.19 -30.35 20.48
CA GLY A 401 -26.15 -31.66 19.85
C GLY A 401 -26.51 -32.83 20.76
N GLN A 402 -26.70 -32.62 22.06
CA GLN A 402 -27.15 -33.66 22.99
C GLN A 402 -28.62 -34.01 22.78
N MET A 403 -28.96 -35.30 22.85
CA MET A 403 -30.35 -35.73 22.72
C MET A 403 -31.22 -35.27 23.89
N ALA A 404 -32.32 -34.59 23.59
CA ALA A 404 -33.44 -34.34 24.50
C ALA A 404 -34.67 -35.16 24.06
N GLY A 405 -35.40 -35.73 25.00
CA GLY A 405 -36.50 -36.65 24.73
C GLY A 405 -36.15 -38.12 25.00
N THR A 406 -36.80 -39.02 24.27
CA THR A 406 -36.59 -40.47 24.34
C THR A 406 -36.47 -41.07 22.95
N SER A 407 -35.59 -42.05 22.78
CA SER A 407 -35.50 -42.86 21.56
C SER A 407 -35.80 -44.33 21.90
N GLY A 408 -36.66 -44.99 21.13
CA GLY A 408 -36.99 -46.40 21.30
C GLY A 408 -37.87 -46.75 22.52
N GLN A 409 -38.39 -45.74 23.24
CA GLN A 409 -39.26 -45.94 24.41
C GLN A 409 -40.74 -45.67 24.13
N SER A 410 -41.09 -45.35 22.88
CA SER A 410 -42.46 -45.05 22.44
C SER A 410 -43.15 -43.89 23.19
N LYS A 411 -42.38 -42.94 23.74
CA LYS A 411 -42.92 -41.76 24.43
C LYS A 411 -42.88 -40.53 23.53
N ARG A 412 -43.97 -39.78 23.50
CA ARG A 412 -44.09 -38.53 22.72
C ARG A 412 -43.47 -37.33 23.45
N LEU A 413 -42.93 -36.40 22.68
CA LEU A 413 -42.72 -35.02 23.13
C LEU A 413 -44.05 -34.28 23.12
N GLU A 414 -44.28 -33.43 24.12
CA GLU A 414 -45.50 -32.61 24.26
C GLU A 414 -45.19 -31.10 24.28
N ALA A 415 -44.01 -30.71 24.77
CA ALA A 415 -43.55 -29.33 24.76
C ALA A 415 -42.02 -29.23 24.73
N ILE A 416 -41.50 -28.04 24.41
CA ILE A 416 -40.07 -27.73 24.36
C ILE A 416 -39.78 -26.32 24.88
N ARG A 417 -38.59 -26.12 25.46
CA ARG A 417 -38.00 -24.80 25.75
C ARG A 417 -36.60 -24.76 25.15
N ILE A 418 -36.22 -23.63 24.58
CA ILE A 418 -34.91 -23.42 23.95
C ILE A 418 -34.41 -22.02 24.30
N LYS A 419 -33.17 -21.91 24.78
CA LYS A 419 -32.52 -20.64 25.09
C LYS A 419 -31.06 -20.65 24.63
N LEU A 420 -30.52 -19.47 24.42
CA LEU A 420 -29.08 -19.27 24.21
C LEU A 420 -28.40 -18.94 25.53
N THR A 421 -27.11 -19.22 25.64
CA THR A 421 -26.27 -18.83 26.79
C THR A 421 -25.06 -18.01 26.34
N GLY A 422 -24.33 -17.43 27.29
CA GLY A 422 -23.10 -16.67 27.02
C GLY A 422 -23.32 -15.42 26.18
N GLU A 423 -22.35 -15.12 25.32
CA GLU A 423 -22.38 -13.96 24.43
C GLU A 423 -23.41 -14.14 23.30
N MET A 424 -23.65 -15.38 22.85
CA MET A 424 -24.72 -15.70 21.90
C MET A 424 -26.09 -15.17 22.36
N ALA A 425 -26.43 -15.28 23.64
CA ALA A 425 -27.69 -14.78 24.20
C ALA A 425 -27.82 -13.25 24.21
N LYS A 426 -26.70 -12.53 24.13
CA LYS A 426 -26.65 -11.07 24.05
C LYS A 426 -26.77 -10.58 22.61
N GLN A 427 -26.23 -11.35 21.66
CA GLN A 427 -26.17 -10.98 20.25
C GLN A 427 -27.38 -11.48 19.45
N TYR A 428 -28.04 -12.54 19.91
CA TYR A 428 -29.18 -13.16 19.24
C TYR A 428 -30.34 -13.45 20.19
N ASP A 429 -31.54 -13.47 19.61
CA ASP A 429 -32.71 -14.10 20.17
C ASP A 429 -32.99 -15.41 19.41
N ILE A 430 -33.43 -16.43 20.13
CA ILE A 430 -33.88 -17.70 19.54
C ILE A 430 -35.40 -17.78 19.57
N TYR A 431 -35.99 -17.98 18.39
CA TYR A 431 -37.42 -18.22 18.21
C TYR A 431 -37.66 -19.66 17.79
N TYR A 432 -38.70 -20.27 18.32
CA TYR A 432 -39.12 -21.61 17.94
C TYR A 432 -40.63 -21.79 18.08
N ARG A 433 -41.20 -22.63 17.22
CA ARG A 433 -42.60 -23.05 17.32
C ARG A 433 -42.73 -24.51 16.98
N VAL A 434 -43.83 -25.10 17.42
CA VAL A 434 -44.12 -26.53 17.24
C VAL A 434 -45.47 -26.74 16.59
N HIS A 435 -45.62 -27.84 15.86
CA HIS A 435 -46.89 -28.36 15.40
C HIS A 435 -47.41 -29.37 16.43
N SER A 436 -48.59 -29.12 17.00
CA SER A 436 -49.25 -30.00 17.97
C SER A 436 -50.43 -30.73 17.32
N GLN A 437 -50.64 -32.00 17.67
CA GLN A 437 -51.64 -32.91 17.06
C GLN A 437 -53.06 -32.34 16.90
N GLU A 438 -53.52 -31.46 17.78
CA GLU A 438 -54.89 -30.88 17.72
C GLU A 438 -54.92 -29.36 17.50
N PHE A 439 -53.80 -28.67 17.72
CA PHE A 439 -53.72 -27.21 17.61
C PHE A 439 -52.96 -26.73 16.37
N GLY A 440 -52.38 -27.66 15.60
CA GLY A 440 -51.55 -27.32 14.45
C GLY A 440 -50.31 -26.53 14.84
N TRP A 441 -49.85 -25.65 13.96
CA TRP A 441 -48.74 -24.74 14.23
C TRP A 441 -49.11 -23.69 15.28
N LEU A 442 -48.42 -23.73 16.41
CA LEU A 442 -48.54 -22.74 17.47
C LEU A 442 -47.73 -21.47 17.17
N GLY A 443 -47.92 -20.44 17.99
CA GLY A 443 -47.09 -19.23 17.95
C GLY A 443 -45.61 -19.48 18.24
N TRP A 444 -44.76 -18.54 17.83
CA TRP A 444 -43.32 -18.55 18.11
C TRP A 444 -43.04 -18.18 19.56
N ALA A 445 -42.49 -19.13 20.32
CA ALA A 445 -41.89 -18.91 21.63
C ALA A 445 -40.48 -18.33 21.48
N LYS A 446 -40.03 -17.60 22.50
CA LYS A 446 -38.74 -16.89 22.51
C LYS A 446 -37.92 -17.24 23.75
N ASN A 447 -36.60 -17.42 23.60
CA ASN A 447 -35.62 -17.39 24.70
C ASN A 447 -36.01 -18.11 26.01
N GLY A 448 -36.38 -19.39 25.92
CA GLY A 448 -36.69 -20.23 27.08
C GLY A 448 -38.17 -20.29 27.44
N GLU A 449 -39.04 -19.54 26.77
CA GLU A 449 -40.50 -19.68 26.86
C GLU A 449 -40.95 -21.10 26.47
N SER A 450 -42.04 -21.61 27.05
CA SER A 450 -42.57 -22.90 26.61
C SER A 450 -43.14 -22.80 25.19
N ALA A 451 -42.98 -23.86 24.39
CA ALA A 451 -43.72 -24.09 23.15
C ALA A 451 -44.36 -25.49 23.17
N GLY A 452 -45.64 -25.61 22.82
CA GLY A 452 -46.37 -26.89 22.80
C GLY A 452 -47.51 -26.96 23.80
N THR A 453 -47.70 -28.13 24.43
CA THR A 453 -48.80 -28.37 25.37
C THR A 453 -48.33 -29.09 26.64
N GLU A 454 -48.96 -28.79 27.77
CA GLU A 454 -48.76 -29.50 29.04
C GLU A 454 -50.14 -29.85 29.64
N GLY A 455 -50.35 -31.11 30.04
CA GLY A 455 -51.62 -31.60 30.60
C GLY A 455 -52.70 -31.98 29.58
N TYR A 456 -52.48 -31.73 28.27
CA TYR A 456 -53.41 -32.10 27.20
C TYR A 456 -53.15 -33.49 26.59
N SER A 457 -52.00 -34.09 26.86
CA SER A 457 -51.55 -35.35 26.21
C SER A 457 -51.39 -35.26 24.69
N TYR A 458 -51.25 -34.07 24.11
CA TYR A 458 -51.05 -33.90 22.67
C TYR A 458 -49.58 -34.02 22.29
N ARG A 459 -49.30 -34.84 21.26
CA ARG A 459 -47.94 -35.00 20.72
C ARG A 459 -47.53 -33.76 19.93
N LEU A 460 -46.22 -33.48 19.95
CA LEU A 460 -45.58 -32.68 18.91
C LEU A 460 -45.39 -33.53 17.66
N GLU A 461 -45.56 -32.93 16.50
CA GLU A 461 -45.40 -33.57 15.18
C GLU A 461 -44.29 -32.93 14.35
N ALA A 462 -44.03 -31.63 14.57
CA ALA A 462 -42.95 -30.90 13.90
C ALA A 462 -42.47 -29.70 14.72
N ILE A 463 -41.32 -29.14 14.36
CA ILE A 463 -40.71 -27.96 14.96
C ILE A 463 -40.00 -27.10 13.91
N GLN A 464 -40.00 -25.79 14.15
CA GLN A 464 -39.15 -24.82 13.45
C GLN A 464 -38.36 -24.01 14.49
N ILE A 465 -37.07 -23.76 14.21
CA ILE A 465 -36.17 -23.03 15.10
C ILE A 465 -35.35 -22.04 14.28
N GLN A 466 -35.33 -20.77 14.68
CA GLN A 466 -34.63 -19.71 13.96
C GLN A 466 -33.93 -18.75 14.93
N LEU A 467 -32.68 -18.40 14.62
CA LEU A 467 -31.98 -17.31 15.29
C LEU A 467 -32.23 -15.99 14.55
N VAL A 468 -32.46 -14.94 15.32
CA VAL A 468 -32.50 -13.57 14.81
C VAL A 468 -31.61 -12.68 15.66
N LYS A 469 -31.09 -11.58 15.09
CA LYS A 469 -30.31 -10.61 15.87
C LYS A 469 -31.11 -10.16 17.10
N LYS A 470 -30.41 -9.90 18.21
CA LYS A 470 -31.03 -9.48 19.47
C LYS A 470 -32.02 -8.33 19.25
N GLY A 471 -33.24 -8.49 19.75
CA GLY A 471 -34.30 -7.47 19.59
C GLY A 471 -34.94 -7.46 18.20
N GLY A 472 -34.54 -8.34 17.28
CA GLY A 472 -35.15 -8.49 15.97
C GLY A 472 -36.58 -9.01 16.02
N SER A 473 -37.33 -8.75 14.95
CA SER A 473 -38.71 -9.21 14.77
C SER A 473 -38.82 -10.74 14.81
N ALA A 474 -39.89 -11.23 15.44
CA ALA A 474 -40.23 -12.65 15.40
C ALA A 474 -40.52 -13.10 13.95
N PRO A 475 -40.24 -14.36 13.58
CA PRO A 475 -40.54 -14.87 12.24
C PRO A 475 -42.04 -14.94 11.91
N GLY A 476 -42.91 -14.87 12.93
CA GLY A 476 -44.36 -14.85 12.79
C GLY A 476 -45.04 -14.53 14.12
N SER A 477 -46.34 -14.80 14.22
CA SER A 477 -47.12 -14.56 15.45
C SER A 477 -46.50 -15.26 16.66
N THR A 478 -46.40 -14.55 17.78
CA THR A 478 -45.92 -15.06 19.08
C THR A 478 -47.06 -15.42 20.04
N SER A 479 -48.31 -15.13 19.65
CA SER A 479 -49.48 -15.46 20.47
C SER A 479 -49.72 -16.97 20.51
N ASN A 480 -50.18 -17.47 21.66
CA ASN A 480 -50.57 -18.87 21.84
C ASN A 480 -49.47 -19.87 21.47
N CYS A 481 -48.22 -19.58 21.84
CA CYS A 481 -47.09 -20.48 21.65
C CYS A 481 -47.16 -21.73 22.56
N PHE A 482 -47.91 -21.66 23.66
CA PHE A 482 -48.04 -22.74 24.64
C PHE A 482 -49.42 -22.79 25.30
N TYR A 483 -49.92 -24.02 25.53
CA TYR A 483 -51.16 -24.28 26.28
C TYR A 483 -50.89 -25.18 27.48
N LYS A 484 -51.45 -24.83 28.64
CA LYS A 484 -51.38 -25.64 29.86
C LYS A 484 -52.78 -25.86 30.42
N ARG A 485 -53.07 -27.10 30.81
CA ARG A 485 -54.33 -27.50 31.46
C ARG A 485 -54.16 -27.64 32.96
#